data_AF-A0A0R1TZA1-F1
#
_entry.id   AF-A0A0R1TZA1-F1
#
_cell.length_a   1.000
_cell.length_b   1.000
_cell.length_c   1.000
_cell.angle_alpha   90.00
_cell.angle_beta   90.00
_cell.angle_gamma   90.00
#
_symmetry.space_group_name_H-M   'P 1'
#
loop_
_entity.id
_entity.type
_entity.pdbx_description
1 polymer ?
#
loop_
_entity_poly.entity_id
_entity_poly.type
_entity_poly.pdbx_seq_one_letter_code
_entity_poly.pdbx_strand_id
1 'polypeptide(L)' 'MLKFGKKDGEFVNRFIVEHSYTWTGRDKINKITLRLHGQKHPREFANETKLLQYLKKHAHRYVKDKDSHKKRSKWR' A
#
# COMPACT_ATOMS: atom_id res chain seq x y z
N MET A 1 -1.66 5.53 -8.98
CA MET A 1 -2.70 5.10 -8.01
C MET A 1 -2.27 3.78 -7.36
N LEU A 2 -2.64 3.53 -6.10
CA LEU A 2 -2.44 2.22 -5.47
C LEU A 2 -3.42 1.23 -6.14
N LYS A 3 -2.88 0.18 -6.76
CA LYS A 3 -3.68 -0.86 -7.40
C LYS A 3 -3.72 -2.06 -6.48
N PHE A 4 -4.69 -2.08 -5.57
CA PHE A 4 -5.04 -3.29 -4.85
C PHE A 4 -5.90 -4.13 -5.81
N GLY A 5 -5.22 -4.83 -6.72
CA GLY A 5 -5.89 -5.57 -7.78
C GLY A 5 -6.49 -6.87 -7.27
N LYS A 6 -7.62 -7.24 -7.87
CA LYS A 6 -8.18 -8.59 -7.87
C LYS A 6 -8.06 -9.10 -9.31
N LYS A 7 -7.31 -10.17 -9.54
CA LYS A 7 -7.19 -10.81 -10.85
C LYS A 7 -7.81 -12.19 -10.73
N ASP A 8 -8.76 -12.51 -11.59
CA ASP A 8 -9.42 -13.83 -11.65
C ASP A 8 -10.01 -14.30 -10.30
N GLY A 9 -10.51 -13.37 -9.48
CA GLY A 9 -11.05 -13.68 -8.16
C GLY A 9 -10.04 -13.57 -7.01
N GLU A 10 -8.75 -13.46 -7.30
CA GLU A 10 -7.67 -13.49 -6.29
C GLU A 10 -6.98 -12.16 -6.08
N PHE A 11 -6.58 -11.89 -4.83
CA PHE A 11 -5.76 -10.73 -4.50
C PHE A 11 -4.29 -11.02 -4.79
N VAL A 12 -3.76 -10.36 -5.81
CA VAL A 12 -2.36 -10.54 -6.26
C VAL A 12 -1.37 -9.59 -5.57
N ASN A 13 -1.80 -8.94 -4.49
CA ASN A 13 -0.94 -8.03 -3.72
C ASN A 13 -0.14 -8.85 -2.70
N ARG A 14 1.14 -8.53 -2.54
CA ARG A 14 2.01 -9.17 -1.55
C ARG A 14 2.48 -8.15 -0.52
N PHE A 15 2.41 -8.55 0.74
CA PHE A 15 2.91 -7.82 1.89
C PHE A 15 3.82 -8.74 2.69
N ILE A 16 5.10 -8.41 2.77
CA ILE A 16 6.11 -9.23 3.44
C ILE A 16 6.76 -8.37 4.51
N VAL A 17 6.80 -8.87 5.74
CA VAL A 17 7.44 -8.21 6.88
C VAL A 17 8.62 -9.07 7.30
N GLU A 18 9.81 -8.51 7.16
CA GLU A 18 11.03 -9.08 7.71
C GLU A 18 11.24 -8.46 9.09
N HIS A 19 11.27 -9.31 10.10
CA HIS A 19 11.40 -8.90 11.49
C HIS A 19 12.42 -9.78 12.21
N SER A 20 12.96 -9.25 13.31
CA SER A 20 13.93 -9.94 14.15
C SER A 20 13.63 -9.67 15.60
N TYR A 21 14.03 -10.57 16.48
CA TYR A 21 13.95 -10.35 17.92
C TYR A 21 15.22 -9.66 18.43
N THR A 22 15.03 -8.65 19.26
CA THR A 22 16.12 -8.12 20.09
C THR A 22 16.52 -9.14 21.15
N TRP A 23 17.70 -8.97 21.74
CA TRP A 23 18.13 -9.77 22.90
C TRP A 23 17.12 -9.76 24.05
N THR A 24 16.36 -8.66 24.21
CA THR A 24 15.27 -8.56 25.21
C THR A 24 13.94 -9.19 24.77
N GLY A 25 13.90 -9.90 23.64
CA GLY A 25 12.69 -10.51 23.09
C GLY A 25 11.72 -9.54 22.41
N ARG A 26 12.04 -8.24 22.34
CA ARG A 26 11.20 -7.27 21.62
C ARG A 26 11.27 -7.50 20.12
N ASP A 27 10.12 -7.53 19.48
CA ASP A 27 10.00 -7.61 18.03
C ASP A 27 10.48 -6.30 17.38
N LYS A 28 11.31 -6.44 16.35
CA LYS A 28 11.85 -5.33 15.57
C LYS A 28 11.59 -5.61 14.11
N ILE A 29 10.73 -4.79 13.51
CA ILE A 29 10.56 -4.74 12.06
C ILE A 29 11.85 -4.18 11.44
N ASN A 30 12.47 -4.95 10.54
CA ASN A 30 13.67 -4.54 9.82
C ASN A 30 13.34 -4.01 8.43
N LYS A 31 12.39 -4.65 7.78
CA LYS A 31 12.01 -4.31 6.41
C LYS A 31 10.58 -4.74 6.12
N ILE A 32 9.87 -3.87 5.41
CA ILE A 32 8.53 -4.15 4.91
C ILE A 32 8.55 -4.04 3.40
N THR A 33 8.16 -5.10 2.72
CA THR A 33 8.09 -5.15 1.26
C THR A 33 6.63 -5.19 0.82
N LEU A 34 6.21 -4.17 0.08
CA LEU A 34 4.88 -4.06 -0.51
C LEU A 34 4.95 -4.22 -2.02
N ARG A 35 4.24 -5.20 -2.55
CA ARG A 35 4.04 -5.39 -3.99
C ARG A 35 2.56 -5.24 -4.32
N LEU A 36 2.24 -4.21 -5.09
CA LEU A 36 0.88 -3.99 -5.59
C LEU A 36 0.68 -4.61 -6.97
N HIS A 37 -0.57 -4.84 -7.33
CA HIS A 37 -0.93 -5.34 -8.66
C HIS A 37 -0.37 -4.45 -9.78
N GLY A 38 0.28 -5.09 -10.77
CA GLY A 38 0.88 -4.40 -11.92
C GLY A 38 2.19 -3.67 -11.61
N GLN A 39 2.76 -3.81 -10.40
CA GLN A 39 4.11 -3.33 -10.12
C GLN A 39 5.15 -4.35 -10.62
N LYS A 40 6.09 -3.87 -11.45
CA LYS A 40 7.27 -4.64 -11.90
C LYS A 40 8.27 -4.86 -10.77
N HIS A 41 8.47 -3.84 -9.93
CA HIS A 41 9.37 -3.89 -8.77
C HIS A 41 8.58 -3.64 -7.48
N PRO A 42 8.74 -4.48 -6.44
CA PRO A 42 8.17 -4.22 -5.13
C PRO A 42 8.80 -2.97 -4.50
N ARG A 43 8.07 -2.33 -3.59
CA ARG A 43 8.59 -1.22 -2.79
C ARG A 43 9.00 -1.72 -1.43
N GLU A 44 10.20 -1.36 -1.01
CA GLU A 44 10.75 -1.71 0.28
C GLU A 44 10.73 -0.50 1.20
N PHE A 45 10.42 -0.73 2.47
CA PHE A 45 10.34 0.28 3.51
C PHE A 45 11.13 -0.20 4.73
N ALA A 46 11.91 0.69 5.35
CA ALA A 46 12.70 0.35 6.52
C ALA A 46 11.87 0.16 7.80
N ASN A 47 10.66 0.74 7.85
CA ASN A 47 9.76 0.63 9.00
C ASN A 47 8.32 0.95 8.61
N GLU A 48 7.41 0.71 9.55
CA GLU A 48 5.98 0.95 9.40
C GLU A 48 5.66 2.42 9.12
N THR A 49 6.32 3.36 9.79
CA THR A 49 6.09 4.80 9.60
C THR A 49 6.29 5.23 8.14
N LYS A 50 7.35 4.73 7.48
CA LYS A 50 7.61 5.02 6.06
C LYS A 50 6.56 4.41 5.14
N LEU A 51 6.10 3.19 5.44
CA LEU A 51 5.00 2.56 4.71
C LEU A 51 3.71 3.38 4.85
N LEU A 52 3.33 3.75 6.08
CA LEU A 52 2.11 4.52 6.35
C LEU A 52 2.15 5.88 5.66
N GLN A 53 3.31 6.56 5.69
CA GLN A 53 3.50 7.82 4.98
C GLN A 53 3.30 7.64 3.47
N TYR A 54 3.85 6.56 2.89
CA TYR A 54 3.65 6.23 1.48
C TYR A 54 2.18 5.97 1.16
N LEU A 55 1.49 5.15 1.95
CA LEU A 55 0.08 4.82 1.75
C LEU A 55 -0.79 6.08 1.86
N LYS A 56 -0.61 6.90 2.90
CA LYS A 56 -1.36 8.15 3.10
C LYS A 56 -1.20 9.10 1.92
N LYS A 57 0.03 9.33 1.46
CA LYS A 57 0.32 10.19 0.28
C LYS A 57 -0.37 9.71 -0.99
N HIS A 58 -0.59 8.41 -1.14
CA HIS A 58 -1.23 7.84 -2.33
C HIS A 58 -2.74 7.61 -2.14
N ALA A 59 -3.24 7.53 -0.90
CA ALA A 59 -4.65 7.41 -0.57
C ALA A 59 -5.42 8.73 -0.78
N HIS A 60 -4.83 9.89 -0.46
CA HIS A 60 -5.47 11.20 -0.71
C HIS A 60 -5.74 11.45 -2.21
N ARG A 61 -4.91 10.87 -3.10
CA ARG A 61 -5.17 10.88 -4.54
C ARG A 61 -6.42 10.08 -4.92
N TYR A 62 -6.83 9.09 -4.11
CA TYR A 62 -8.00 8.26 -4.36
C TYR A 62 -9.32 8.95 -3.98
N VAL A 63 -9.33 9.64 -2.84
CA VAL A 63 -10.53 10.37 -2.36
C VAL A 63 -10.88 11.51 -3.32
N LYS A 64 -9.88 12.33 -3.70
CA LYS A 64 -10.09 13.44 -4.63
C LYS A 64 -10.63 12.99 -5.99
N ASP A 65 -10.11 11.88 -6.52
CA ASP A 65 -10.49 11.38 -7.84
C ASP A 65 -11.95 10.88 -7.87
N LYS A 66 -12.39 10.18 -6.81
CA LYS A 66 -13.80 9.77 -6.65
C LYS A 66 -14.76 10.94 -6.55
N ASP A 67 -14.39 11.99 -5.79
CA ASP A 67 -15.24 13.19 -5.66
C ASP A 67 -15.39 13.93 -6.99
N SER A 68 -14.31 14.05 -7.77
CA SER A 68 -14.38 14.63 -9.11
C SER A 68 -15.22 13.79 -10.09
N HIS A 69 -15.15 12.46 -10.01
CA HIS A 69 -15.96 11.57 -10.85
C HIS A 69 -17.45 11.69 -10.53
N LYS A 70 -17.81 11.73 -9.24
CA LYS A 70 -19.19 11.87 -8.77
C LYS A 70 -19.81 13.23 -9.14
N LYS A 71 -19.00 14.30 -9.16
CA LYS A 71 -19.45 15.62 -9.66
C LYS A 71 -19.76 15.58 -11.16
N ARG A 72 -18.91 14.96 -11.99
CA ARG A 72 -19.13 14.89 -13.45
C ARG A 72 -20.33 14.03 -13.84
N SER A 73 -20.68 12.99 -13.09
CA SER A 73 -21.86 12.16 -13.35
C SER A 73 -23.18 12.81 -12.88
N LYS A 74 -23.12 13.83 -12.03
CA LYS A 74 -24.31 14.52 -11.49
C LYS A 74 -24.87 15.60 -12.43
N TRP A 75 -24.04 16.12 -13.34
CA TRP A 75 -24.41 17.16 -14.31
C TRP A 75 -24.66 16.61 -15.72
N ARG A 76 -24.87 15.30 -15.82
CA ARG A 76 -25.04 14.59 -17.08
C ARG A 76 -26.31 13.75 -17.02
#